data_AF-A0AAU6WK97-F1
#
_entry.id   AF-A0AAU6WK97-F1
#
_cell.length_a   1.000
_cell.length_b   1.000
_cell.length_c   1.000
_cell.angle_alpha   90.00
_cell.angle_beta   90.00
_cell.angle_gamma   90.00
#
_symmetry.space_group_name_H-M   'P 1'
#
loop_
_entity.id
_entity.type
_entity.pdbx_description
1 polymer ?
#
loop_
_entity_poly.entity_id
_entity_poly.type
_entity_poly.pdbx_seq_one_letter_code
_entity_poly.pdbx_strand_id
1 'polypeptide(L)'
;MDAKFLLLFSEMDKMNEYDESIILTKKISTKQQLSNLKAHLYKQILVSLRLNPSHQNYRIQLREQLDFANILYQKGLYKQALKILDKTKQSALELDEKTIASEIIDLEKVIESQFITRSIEGRADELIRQSKEVSTQNHYATELSNLSLKLYSEMLTHGYVKNDEDRAEIMDIFNAKIQKINFKKLNFTEKLWYFKAHVWKNQLLQEYKYTLKYAFQWVDLFHKNPEMIVSHPVWYIKGNTYLLKILFLYGNIDILENSFRQFNETVRSSSFAQNENLQSLIFLTYYNTLMNIHFVKGEFFSGSKLIPEIELKMEKLRDKIDEHHFMILYLKMAAMFFGSKKFEESVQYSLKIIESKGNVQEDLLFHTRILIFMAKYESGNDEDYDDFIKATLKFVKKNEKAG
;
A
#
# COMPACT_ATOMS: atom_id res chain seq x y z
N MET A 1 18.43 -36.30 2.83
CA MET A 1 18.11 -34.96 3.38
C MET A 1 16.67 -34.56 3.07
N ASP A 2 16.09 -35.05 1.97
CA ASP A 2 14.77 -34.64 1.46
C ASP A 2 13.55 -35.01 2.31
N ALA A 3 13.63 -36.01 3.20
CA ALA A 3 12.50 -36.34 4.09
C ALA A 3 12.44 -35.47 5.36
N LYS A 4 13.57 -34.93 5.83
CA LYS A 4 13.64 -34.29 7.16
C LYS A 4 12.96 -32.92 7.22
N PHE A 5 13.00 -32.16 6.13
CA PHE A 5 12.33 -30.85 6.11
C PHE A 5 10.81 -31.00 6.03
N LEU A 6 10.30 -32.06 5.38
CA LEU A 6 8.86 -32.40 5.37
C LEU A 6 8.37 -32.81 6.76
N LEU A 7 9.18 -33.58 7.50
CA LEU A 7 8.90 -33.89 8.90
C LEU A 7 8.89 -32.62 9.77
N LEU A 8 9.86 -31.72 9.57
CA LEU A 8 9.88 -30.42 10.26
C LEU A 8 8.63 -29.60 9.93
N PHE A 9 8.25 -29.51 8.66
CA PHE A 9 7.03 -28.81 8.23
C PHE A 9 5.78 -29.38 8.90
N SER A 10 5.60 -30.70 8.81
CA SER A 10 4.42 -31.40 9.37
C SER A 10 4.29 -31.24 10.88
N GLU A 11 5.39 -31.00 11.57
CA GLU A 11 5.42 -30.80 13.00
C GLU A 11 5.20 -29.34 13.37
N MET A 12 5.80 -28.40 12.64
CA MET A 12 5.54 -26.97 12.81
C MET A 12 4.09 -26.60 12.47
N ASP A 13 3.49 -27.22 11.45
CA ASP A 13 2.11 -26.98 11.03
C ASP A 13 1.07 -27.38 12.11
N LYS A 14 1.44 -28.28 13.02
CA LYS A 14 0.59 -28.71 14.16
C LYS A 14 0.78 -27.85 15.41
N MET A 15 1.80 -26.99 15.43
CA MET A 15 2.12 -26.16 16.58
C MET A 15 1.29 -24.88 16.55
N ASN A 16 0.55 -24.62 17.61
CA ASN A 16 -0.09 -23.31 17.80
C ASN A 16 0.95 -22.21 18.06
N GLU A 17 1.96 -22.54 18.86
CA GLU A 17 3.13 -21.69 19.11
C GLU A 17 4.41 -22.48 18.85
N TYR A 18 5.38 -21.82 18.23
CA TYR A 18 6.64 -22.44 17.86
C TYR A 18 7.47 -22.85 19.09
N ASP A 19 7.81 -24.13 19.21
CA ASP A 19 8.65 -24.67 20.30
C ASP A 19 9.75 -25.61 19.76
N GLU A 20 11.01 -25.21 19.96
CA GLU A 20 12.18 -25.99 19.52
C GLU A 20 12.33 -27.31 20.27
N SER A 21 11.89 -27.35 21.53
CA SER A 21 12.08 -28.50 22.42
C SER A 21 11.35 -29.74 21.89
N ILE A 22 10.16 -29.54 21.31
CA ILE A 22 9.36 -30.59 20.69
C ILE A 22 10.08 -31.18 19.47
N ILE A 23 10.69 -30.32 18.64
CA ILE A 23 11.41 -30.71 17.42
C ILE A 23 12.63 -31.57 17.77
N LEU A 24 13.37 -31.18 18.81
CA LEU A 24 14.55 -31.91 19.30
C LEU A 24 14.16 -33.24 19.96
N THR A 25 13.07 -33.25 20.74
CA THR A 25 12.55 -34.46 21.42
C THR A 25 12.12 -35.52 20.41
N LYS A 26 11.48 -35.09 19.30
CA LYS A 26 11.09 -35.97 18.19
C LYS A 26 12.27 -36.40 17.29
N LYS A 27 13.51 -35.96 17.59
CA LYS A 27 14.74 -36.29 16.86
C LYS A 27 14.68 -35.96 15.35
N ILE A 28 13.86 -34.97 14.97
CA ILE A 28 13.72 -34.51 13.58
C ILE A 28 15.02 -33.87 13.10
N SER A 29 15.66 -33.10 13.99
CA SER A 29 16.96 -32.47 13.78
C SER A 29 17.77 -32.49 15.08
N THR A 30 19.08 -32.28 14.96
CA THR A 30 19.95 -31.97 16.10
C THR A 30 19.98 -30.45 16.32
N LYS A 31 20.35 -30.01 17.53
CA LYS A 31 20.47 -28.58 17.85
C LYS A 31 21.40 -27.85 16.88
N GLN A 32 22.50 -28.50 16.46
CA GLN A 32 23.45 -27.95 15.49
C GLN A 32 22.87 -27.85 14.06
N GLN A 33 21.98 -28.75 13.67
CA GLN A 33 21.46 -28.83 12.30
C GLN A 33 20.10 -28.12 12.12
N LEU A 34 19.41 -27.77 13.21
CA LEU A 34 18.07 -27.19 13.16
C LEU A 34 18.02 -25.89 12.36
N SER A 35 18.99 -24.99 12.54
CA SER A 35 19.06 -23.74 11.77
C SER A 35 19.15 -23.99 10.26
N ASN A 36 20.03 -24.90 9.83
CA ASN A 36 20.18 -25.28 8.43
C ASN A 36 18.91 -25.96 7.88
N LEU A 37 18.26 -26.79 8.70
CA LEU A 37 17.02 -27.46 8.31
C LEU A 37 15.87 -26.47 8.14
N LYS A 38 15.76 -25.46 9.02
CA LYS A 38 14.79 -24.35 8.88
C LYS A 38 15.05 -23.54 7.62
N ALA A 39 16.31 -23.18 7.35
CA ALA A 39 16.67 -22.46 6.13
C ALA A 39 16.32 -23.26 4.87
N HIS A 40 16.56 -24.58 4.89
CA HIS A 40 16.16 -25.48 3.80
C HIS A 40 14.63 -25.55 3.66
N LEU A 41 13.89 -25.75 4.76
CA LEU A 41 12.43 -25.75 4.75
C LEU A 41 11.88 -24.45 4.17
N TYR A 42 12.37 -23.31 4.63
CA TYR A 42 11.97 -22.00 4.12
C TYR A 42 12.18 -21.89 2.60
N LYS A 43 13.35 -22.29 2.10
CA LYS A 43 13.62 -22.34 0.66
C LYS A 43 12.61 -23.22 -0.09
N GLN A 44 12.29 -24.40 0.42
CA GLN A 44 11.33 -25.31 -0.22
C GLN A 44 9.90 -24.76 -0.21
N ILE A 45 9.49 -24.07 0.86
CA ILE A 45 8.21 -23.35 0.92
C ILE A 45 8.16 -22.28 -0.17
N LEU A 46 9.21 -21.45 -0.31
CA LEU A 46 9.24 -20.42 -1.36
C LEU A 46 9.18 -20.99 -2.78
N VAL A 47 9.88 -22.10 -3.05
CA VAL A 47 9.80 -22.78 -4.34
C VAL A 47 8.39 -23.30 -4.60
N SER A 48 7.77 -23.92 -3.60
CA SER A 48 6.40 -24.44 -3.70
C SER A 48 5.39 -23.32 -3.94
N LEU A 49 5.53 -22.19 -3.25
CA LEU A 49 4.70 -20.99 -3.46
C LEU A 49 4.90 -20.41 -4.86
N ARG A 50 6.14 -20.34 -5.37
CA ARG A 50 6.42 -19.91 -6.74
C ARG A 50 5.71 -20.81 -7.76
N LEU A 51 5.70 -22.13 -7.55
CA LEU A 51 5.06 -23.06 -8.49
C LEU A 51 3.52 -23.04 -8.43
N ASN A 52 2.92 -22.45 -7.39
CA ASN A 52 1.48 -22.39 -7.22
C ASN A 52 0.86 -21.33 -8.16
N PRO A 53 -0.05 -21.71 -9.09
CA PRO A 53 -0.70 -20.77 -10.00
C PRO A 53 -1.43 -19.62 -9.29
N SER A 54 -1.98 -19.85 -8.09
CA SER A 54 -2.69 -18.83 -7.31
C SER A 54 -1.78 -17.70 -6.81
N HIS A 55 -0.45 -17.89 -6.83
CA HIS A 55 0.53 -16.89 -6.42
C HIS A 55 1.29 -16.28 -7.61
N GLN A 56 0.97 -16.70 -8.83
CA GLN A 56 1.56 -16.15 -10.05
C GLN A 56 0.89 -14.82 -10.40
N ASN A 57 1.68 -13.74 -10.36
CA ASN A 57 1.28 -12.46 -10.93
C ASN A 57 2.02 -12.22 -12.26
N TYR A 58 1.58 -11.24 -13.04
CA TYR A 58 2.19 -10.95 -14.34
C TYR A 58 3.69 -10.72 -14.26
N ARG A 59 4.17 -10.06 -13.21
CA ARG A 59 5.60 -9.79 -13.03
C ARG A 59 6.43 -11.05 -12.82
N ILE A 60 5.92 -12.03 -12.07
CA ILE A 60 6.57 -13.33 -11.89
C ILE A 60 6.61 -14.08 -13.23
N GLN A 61 5.50 -14.06 -13.99
CA GLN A 61 5.44 -14.68 -15.31
C GLN A 61 6.43 -14.06 -16.30
N LEU A 62 6.52 -12.73 -16.34
CA LEU A 62 7.48 -12.02 -17.20
C LEU A 62 8.93 -12.40 -16.87
N ARG A 63 9.28 -12.46 -15.57
CA ARG A 63 10.62 -12.89 -15.12
C ARG A 63 10.90 -14.35 -15.47
N GLU A 64 9.92 -15.23 -15.32
CA GLU A 64 10.07 -16.63 -15.69
C GLU A 64 10.33 -16.80 -17.20
N GLN A 65 9.64 -16.05 -18.05
CA GLN A 65 9.91 -16.09 -19.49
C GLN A 65 11.32 -15.56 -19.82
N LEU A 66 11.79 -14.52 -19.13
CA LEU A 66 13.16 -14.05 -19.24
C LEU A 66 14.18 -15.10 -18.77
N ASP A 67 13.90 -15.83 -17.69
CA ASP A 67 14.73 -16.96 -17.23
C ASP A 67 14.82 -18.04 -18.32
N PHE A 68 13.68 -18.41 -18.94
CA PHE A 68 13.66 -19.39 -20.03
C PHE A 68 14.44 -18.91 -21.26
N ALA A 69 14.30 -17.64 -21.64
CA ALA A 69 15.08 -17.07 -22.73
C ALA A 69 16.59 -17.13 -22.45
N ASN A 70 17.01 -16.81 -21.23
CA ASN A 70 18.41 -16.93 -20.80
C ASN A 70 18.92 -18.38 -20.88
N ILE A 71 18.14 -19.36 -20.44
CA ILE A 71 18.51 -20.79 -20.53
C ILE A 71 18.68 -21.22 -21.99
N LEU A 72 17.76 -20.80 -22.87
CA LEU A 72 17.84 -21.10 -24.31
C LEU A 72 19.07 -20.44 -24.94
N TYR A 73 19.35 -19.19 -24.60
CA TYR A 73 20.55 -18.49 -25.03
C TYR A 73 21.83 -19.23 -24.61
N GLN A 74 21.94 -19.64 -23.34
CA GLN A 74 23.09 -20.42 -22.84
C GLN A 74 23.26 -21.77 -23.55
N LYS A 75 22.17 -22.35 -24.05
CA LYS A 75 22.17 -23.59 -24.85
C LYS A 75 22.44 -23.36 -26.34
N GLY A 76 22.68 -22.11 -26.77
CA GLY A 76 22.88 -21.75 -28.18
C GLY A 76 21.59 -21.73 -29.02
N LEU A 77 20.42 -21.81 -28.38
CA LEU A 77 19.10 -21.84 -29.04
C LEU A 77 18.57 -20.41 -29.28
N TYR A 78 19.34 -19.61 -30.02
CA TYR A 78 19.11 -18.16 -30.17
C TYR A 78 17.76 -17.78 -30.77
N LYS A 79 17.31 -18.47 -31.83
CA LYS A 79 16.02 -18.18 -32.47
C LYS A 79 14.85 -18.42 -31.52
N GLN A 80 14.94 -19.46 -30.71
CA GLN A 80 13.94 -19.79 -29.69
C GLN A 80 13.96 -18.77 -28.56
N ALA A 81 15.16 -18.35 -28.11
CA ALA A 81 15.32 -17.30 -27.12
C ALA A 81 14.68 -15.97 -27.61
N LEU A 82 15.03 -15.52 -28.82
CA LEU A 82 14.49 -14.29 -29.43
C LEU A 82 12.96 -14.33 -29.55
N LYS A 83 12.37 -15.48 -29.91
CA LYS A 83 10.92 -15.64 -29.97
C LYS A 83 10.24 -15.46 -28.62
N ILE A 84 10.85 -15.95 -27.54
CA ILE A 84 10.33 -15.72 -26.18
C ILE A 84 10.50 -14.24 -25.82
N LEU A 85 11.70 -13.68 -26.03
CA LEU A 85 12.01 -12.28 -25.70
C LEU A 85 11.06 -11.30 -26.38
N ASP A 86 10.74 -11.49 -27.66
CA ASP A 86 9.84 -10.60 -28.40
C ASP A 86 8.43 -10.55 -27.78
N LYS A 87 7.85 -11.74 -27.50
CA LYS A 87 6.54 -11.85 -26.85
C LYS A 87 6.55 -11.28 -25.43
N THR A 88 7.60 -11.58 -24.66
CA THR A 88 7.74 -11.10 -23.28
C THR A 88 7.95 -9.59 -23.23
N LYS A 89 8.70 -9.02 -24.17
CA LYS A 89 8.91 -7.58 -24.31
C LYS A 89 7.60 -6.86 -24.58
N GLN A 90 6.81 -7.34 -25.53
CA GLN A 90 5.50 -6.78 -25.83
C GLN A 90 4.62 -6.77 -24.57
N SER A 91 4.54 -7.91 -23.88
CA SER A 91 3.74 -8.03 -22.64
C SER A 91 4.26 -7.10 -21.54
N ALA A 92 5.58 -6.96 -21.38
CA ALA A 92 6.19 -6.07 -20.41
C ALA A 92 5.91 -4.59 -20.71
N LEU A 93 5.91 -4.19 -21.99
CA LEU A 93 5.58 -2.82 -22.40
C LEU A 93 4.09 -2.51 -22.22
N GLU A 94 3.20 -3.45 -22.54
CA GLU A 94 1.75 -3.33 -22.33
C GLU A 94 1.39 -3.18 -20.85
N LEU A 95 2.10 -3.89 -19.96
CA LEU A 95 1.94 -3.81 -18.51
C LEU A 95 2.78 -2.70 -17.86
N ASP A 96 3.50 -1.92 -18.68
CA ASP A 96 4.35 -0.80 -18.26
C ASP A 96 5.52 -1.21 -17.30
N GLU A 97 5.91 -2.50 -17.32
CA GLU A 97 7.03 -3.12 -16.59
C GLU A 97 8.39 -2.83 -17.28
N LYS A 98 8.72 -1.55 -17.38
CA LYS A 98 9.89 -1.02 -18.11
C LYS A 98 11.24 -1.57 -17.67
N THR A 99 11.40 -1.91 -16.39
CA THR A 99 12.66 -2.52 -15.91
C THR A 99 12.90 -3.87 -16.58
N ILE A 100 11.87 -4.73 -16.62
CA ILE A 100 11.95 -6.03 -17.28
C ILE A 100 12.09 -5.85 -18.79
N ALA A 101 11.37 -4.90 -19.39
CA ALA A 101 11.54 -4.58 -20.80
C ALA A 101 12.98 -4.15 -21.14
N SER A 102 13.63 -3.38 -20.26
CA SER A 102 15.04 -3.00 -20.42
C SER A 102 15.97 -4.22 -20.40
N GLU A 103 15.80 -5.13 -19.44
CA GLU A 103 16.59 -6.36 -19.35
C GLU A 103 16.42 -7.23 -20.60
N ILE A 104 15.20 -7.34 -21.11
CA ILE A 104 14.90 -8.07 -22.35
C ILE A 104 15.60 -7.43 -23.55
N ILE A 105 15.48 -6.10 -23.72
CA ILE A 105 16.12 -5.36 -24.82
C ILE A 105 17.64 -5.52 -24.76
N ASP A 106 18.23 -5.51 -23.57
CA ASP A 106 19.67 -5.69 -23.42
C ASP A 106 20.12 -7.10 -23.80
N LEU A 107 19.35 -8.13 -23.45
CA LEU A 107 19.62 -9.50 -23.91
C LEU A 107 19.44 -9.64 -25.44
N GLU A 108 18.44 -8.99 -26.03
CA GLU A 108 18.27 -8.97 -27.49
C GLU A 108 19.47 -8.31 -28.18
N LYS A 109 20.00 -7.20 -27.67
CA LYS A 109 21.23 -6.57 -28.19
C LYS A 109 22.43 -7.50 -28.10
N VAL A 110 22.57 -8.23 -26.99
CA VAL A 110 23.67 -9.21 -26.83
C VAL A 110 23.56 -10.28 -27.91
N ILE A 111 22.37 -10.86 -28.10
CA ILE A 111 22.14 -11.89 -29.12
C ILE A 111 22.42 -11.33 -30.52
N GLU A 112 21.91 -10.14 -30.83
CA GLU A 112 22.09 -9.48 -32.14
C GLU A 112 23.56 -9.13 -32.43
N SER A 113 24.34 -8.77 -31.40
CA SER A 113 25.76 -8.44 -31.57
C SER A 113 26.64 -9.67 -31.83
N GLN A 114 26.23 -10.85 -31.36
CA GLN A 114 27.02 -12.10 -31.44
C GLN A 114 26.55 -13.02 -32.56
N PHE A 115 25.27 -12.97 -32.88
CA PHE A 115 24.66 -13.74 -33.94
C PHE A 115 24.24 -12.76 -35.01
N ILE A 116 24.86 -12.81 -36.19
CA ILE A 116 24.28 -12.18 -37.39
C ILE A 116 22.97 -12.93 -37.62
N THR A 117 21.89 -12.49 -36.99
CA THR A 117 20.57 -12.80 -37.47
C THR A 117 20.61 -12.19 -38.88
N ARG A 118 20.75 -13.02 -39.93
CA ARG A 118 20.77 -12.55 -41.34
C ARG A 118 19.40 -11.98 -41.75
N SER A 119 18.66 -11.47 -40.78
CA SER A 119 17.25 -11.22 -40.77
C SER A 119 17.07 -9.85 -40.15
N ILE A 120 16.82 -8.91 -41.06
CA ILE A 120 16.19 -7.61 -40.84
C ILE A 120 17.21 -6.45 -40.70
N GLU A 121 17.49 -5.84 -41.84
CA GLU A 121 18.05 -4.49 -41.93
C GLU A 121 17.27 -3.55 -40.99
N GLY A 122 17.97 -2.84 -40.10
CA GLY A 122 17.37 -1.90 -39.14
C GLY A 122 17.03 -2.46 -37.75
N ARG A 123 17.24 -3.76 -37.44
CA ARG A 123 16.98 -4.31 -36.09
C ARG A 123 17.84 -3.64 -35.00
N ALA A 124 19.11 -3.39 -35.28
CA ALA A 124 20.00 -2.70 -34.36
C ALA A 124 19.47 -1.28 -34.01
N ASP A 125 19.03 -0.52 -35.02
CA ASP A 125 18.46 0.82 -34.83
C ASP A 125 17.15 0.77 -34.04
N GLU A 126 16.30 -0.23 -34.29
CA GLU A 126 15.08 -0.47 -33.53
C GLU A 126 15.37 -0.70 -32.05
N LEU A 127 16.33 -1.59 -31.72
CA LEU A 127 16.73 -1.89 -30.34
C LEU A 127 17.34 -0.67 -29.64
N ILE A 128 18.13 0.14 -30.37
CA ILE A 128 18.68 1.41 -29.84
C ILE A 128 17.55 2.38 -29.51
N ARG A 129 16.56 2.53 -30.39
CA ARG A 129 15.40 3.40 -30.17
C ARG A 129 14.58 2.94 -28.97
N GLN A 130 14.20 1.65 -28.93
CA GLN A 130 13.43 1.05 -27.83
C GLN A 130 14.16 1.24 -26.49
N SER A 131 15.47 1.00 -26.46
CA SER A 131 16.27 1.19 -25.24
C SER A 131 16.27 2.65 -24.75
N LYS A 132 16.41 3.62 -25.66
CA LYS A 132 16.35 5.05 -25.31
C LYS A 132 14.97 5.46 -24.78
N GLU A 133 13.91 4.95 -25.39
CA GLU A 133 12.52 5.22 -24.96
C GLU A 133 12.26 4.67 -23.55
N VAL A 134 12.58 3.40 -23.30
CA VAL A 134 12.43 2.75 -21.99
C VAL A 134 13.30 3.45 -20.93
N SER A 135 14.53 3.80 -21.27
CA SER A 135 15.44 4.54 -20.36
C SER A 135 14.88 5.91 -19.98
N THR A 136 14.29 6.64 -20.93
CA THR A 136 13.66 7.93 -20.67
C THR A 136 12.46 7.81 -19.72
N GLN A 137 11.61 6.80 -19.92
CA GLN A 137 10.49 6.56 -19.01
C GLN A 137 10.97 6.16 -17.61
N ASN A 138 11.96 5.26 -17.50
CA ASN A 138 12.57 4.90 -16.22
C ASN A 138 13.14 6.13 -15.49
N HIS A 139 13.80 7.04 -16.20
CA HIS A 139 14.28 8.29 -15.62
C HIS A 139 13.13 9.14 -15.04
N TYR A 140 12.04 9.31 -15.79
CA TYR A 140 10.85 10.02 -15.28
C TYR A 140 10.24 9.32 -14.07
N ALA A 141 10.11 7.99 -14.09
CA ALA A 141 9.58 7.22 -12.97
C ALA A 141 10.42 7.42 -11.72
N THR A 142 11.75 7.34 -11.84
CA THR A 142 12.68 7.54 -10.73
C THR A 142 12.58 8.95 -10.15
N GLU A 143 12.61 9.99 -10.98
CA GLU A 143 12.53 11.38 -10.49
C GLU A 143 11.20 11.63 -9.76
N LEU A 144 10.09 11.15 -10.31
CA LEU A 144 8.75 11.34 -9.72
C LEU A 144 8.51 10.46 -8.48
N SER A 145 8.99 9.22 -8.48
CA SER A 145 8.86 8.34 -7.31
C SER A 145 9.70 8.85 -6.14
N ASN A 146 10.91 9.35 -6.41
CA ASN A 146 11.77 9.93 -5.40
C ASN A 146 11.16 11.21 -4.83
N LEU A 147 10.59 12.07 -5.67
CA LEU A 147 9.85 13.25 -5.23
C LEU A 147 8.67 12.86 -4.33
N SER A 148 7.85 11.91 -4.79
CA SER A 148 6.70 11.43 -4.00
C SER A 148 7.12 10.84 -2.65
N LEU A 149 8.24 10.12 -2.60
CA LEU A 149 8.75 9.53 -1.36
C LEU A 149 9.29 10.61 -0.42
N LYS A 150 10.01 11.61 -0.93
CA LYS A 150 10.51 12.73 -0.14
C LYS A 150 9.36 13.51 0.51
N LEU A 151 8.32 13.85 -0.26
CA LEU A 151 7.13 14.54 0.26
C LEU A 151 6.36 13.70 1.28
N TYR A 152 6.27 12.39 1.05
CA TYR A 152 5.69 11.48 2.06
C TYR A 152 6.50 11.49 3.35
N SER A 153 7.84 11.46 3.24
CA SER A 153 8.72 11.56 4.41
C SER A 153 8.51 12.87 5.16
N GLU A 154 8.42 14.01 4.46
CA GLU A 154 8.15 15.31 5.09
C GLU A 154 6.83 15.31 5.89
N MET A 155 5.78 14.70 5.34
CA MET A 155 4.49 14.58 6.02
C MET A 155 4.62 13.75 7.31
N LEU A 156 5.43 12.69 7.30
CA LEU A 156 5.63 11.84 8.49
C LEU A 156 6.50 12.51 9.56
N THR A 157 7.49 13.32 9.16
CA THR A 157 8.46 13.92 10.09
C THR A 157 7.98 15.24 10.66
N HIS A 158 7.39 16.10 9.82
CA HIS A 158 7.04 17.48 10.18
C HIS A 158 5.53 17.73 10.21
N GLY A 159 4.73 16.81 9.67
CA GLY A 159 3.28 16.97 9.57
C GLY A 159 2.89 17.95 8.47
N TYR A 160 1.81 18.70 8.70
CA TYR A 160 1.36 19.74 7.77
C TYR A 160 2.24 20.99 7.87
N VAL A 161 2.35 21.71 6.76
CA VAL A 161 3.03 23.01 6.70
C VAL A 161 2.35 24.00 7.66
N LYS A 162 3.14 24.65 8.52
CA LYS A 162 2.64 25.55 9.58
C LYS A 162 2.87 27.03 9.27
N ASN A 163 3.91 27.36 8.51
CA ASN A 163 4.31 28.74 8.21
C ASN A 163 4.72 28.91 6.73
N ASP A 164 5.00 30.16 6.32
CA ASP A 164 5.36 30.49 4.94
C ASP A 164 6.76 30.00 4.53
N GLU A 165 7.67 29.82 5.49
CA GLU A 165 9.03 29.32 5.24
C GLU A 165 9.00 27.83 4.87
N ASP A 166 8.30 27.01 5.66
CA ASP A 166 8.01 25.60 5.38
C ASP A 166 7.34 25.45 4.01
N ARG A 167 6.39 26.35 3.70
CA ARG A 167 5.69 26.37 2.41
C ARG A 167 6.66 26.59 1.26
N ALA A 168 7.58 27.55 1.39
CA ALA A 168 8.57 27.85 0.37
C ALA A 168 9.50 26.65 0.14
N GLU A 169 9.98 26.00 1.20
CA GLU A 169 10.86 24.84 1.12
C GLU A 169 10.20 23.67 0.36
N ILE A 170 8.96 23.31 0.73
CA ILE A 170 8.22 22.24 0.05
C ILE A 170 7.99 22.58 -1.43
N MET A 171 7.68 23.84 -1.74
CA MET A 171 7.47 24.29 -3.12
C MET A 171 8.77 24.26 -3.93
N ASP A 172 9.91 24.60 -3.34
CA ASP A 172 11.22 24.55 -4.01
C ASP A 172 11.62 23.11 -4.34
N ILE A 173 11.48 22.19 -3.38
CA ILE A 173 11.70 20.75 -3.59
C ILE A 173 10.82 20.24 -4.74
N PHE A 174 9.54 20.63 -4.75
CA PHE A 174 8.58 20.19 -5.74
C PHE A 174 8.89 20.75 -7.14
N ASN A 175 9.05 22.06 -7.25
CA ASN A 175 9.23 22.77 -8.51
C ASN A 175 10.56 22.40 -9.18
N ALA A 176 11.64 22.23 -8.40
CA ALA A 176 12.95 21.85 -8.92
C ALA A 176 12.93 20.56 -9.75
N LYS A 177 12.05 19.62 -9.39
CA LYS A 177 11.84 18.34 -10.06
C LYS A 177 10.79 18.43 -11.16
N ILE A 178 9.61 18.97 -10.86
CA ILE A 178 8.45 18.92 -11.77
C ILE A 178 8.67 19.73 -13.05
N GLN A 179 9.42 20.83 -13.00
CA GLN A 179 9.71 21.64 -14.19
C GLN A 179 10.47 20.87 -15.30
N LYS A 180 11.17 19.79 -14.93
CA LYS A 180 11.93 18.94 -15.87
C LYS A 180 11.08 17.84 -16.49
N ILE A 181 9.83 17.69 -16.05
CA ILE A 181 8.94 16.61 -16.43
C ILE A 181 7.98 17.08 -17.53
N ASN A 182 8.00 16.40 -18.67
CA ASN A 182 7.02 16.64 -19.71
C ASN A 182 5.85 15.66 -19.57
N PHE A 183 4.76 16.12 -18.96
CA PHE A 183 3.57 15.31 -18.68
C PHE A 183 3.00 14.59 -19.92
N LYS A 184 3.06 15.22 -21.11
CA LYS A 184 2.52 14.63 -22.35
C LYS A 184 3.30 13.39 -22.83
N LYS A 185 4.55 13.24 -22.39
CA LYS A 185 5.42 12.12 -22.77
C LYS A 185 5.34 10.94 -21.79
N LEU A 186 4.59 11.06 -20.70
CA LEU A 186 4.56 10.06 -19.64
C LEU A 186 3.66 8.87 -19.99
N ASN A 187 4.15 7.67 -19.70
CA ASN A 187 3.35 6.45 -19.70
C ASN A 187 2.56 6.32 -18.38
N PHE A 188 1.96 5.14 -18.15
CA PHE A 188 1.07 4.89 -17.02
C PHE A 188 1.75 5.13 -15.66
N THR A 189 2.87 4.46 -15.40
CA THR A 189 3.57 4.49 -14.10
C THR A 189 4.09 5.89 -13.79
N GLU A 190 4.62 6.60 -14.79
CA GLU A 190 5.11 7.96 -14.61
C GLU A 190 3.95 8.93 -14.32
N LYS A 191 2.82 8.83 -15.04
CA LYS A 191 1.61 9.62 -14.74
C LYS A 191 1.11 9.35 -13.33
N LEU A 192 1.11 8.08 -12.92
CA LEU A 192 0.74 7.69 -11.58
C LEU A 192 1.66 8.36 -10.53
N TRP A 193 2.97 8.29 -10.70
CA TRP A 193 3.91 8.94 -9.78
C TRP A 193 3.78 10.46 -9.77
N TYR A 194 3.51 11.06 -10.93
CA TYR A 194 3.20 12.48 -11.05
C TYR A 194 1.98 12.85 -10.20
N PHE A 195 0.87 12.11 -10.32
CA PHE A 195 -0.33 12.34 -9.52
C PHE A 195 -0.08 12.12 -8.03
N LYS A 196 0.67 11.08 -7.65
CA LYS A 196 1.05 10.80 -6.25
C LYS A 196 1.87 11.94 -5.64
N ALA A 197 2.89 12.42 -6.35
CA ALA A 197 3.70 13.54 -5.89
C ALA A 197 2.84 14.80 -5.69
N HIS A 198 1.92 15.07 -6.63
CA HIS A 198 0.98 16.18 -6.48
C HIS A 198 0.03 15.98 -5.28
N VAL A 199 -0.53 14.78 -5.07
CA VAL A 199 -1.36 14.48 -3.89
C VAL A 199 -0.60 14.80 -2.60
N TRP A 200 0.63 14.30 -2.45
CA TRP A 200 1.44 14.56 -1.27
C TRP A 200 1.75 16.04 -1.07
N LYS A 201 2.20 16.73 -2.12
CA LYS A 201 2.48 18.17 -2.06
C LYS A 201 1.24 18.95 -1.62
N ASN A 202 0.09 18.69 -2.24
CA ASN A 202 -1.15 19.41 -1.90
C ASN A 202 -1.67 19.04 -0.50
N GLN A 203 -1.43 17.82 -0.02
CA GLN A 203 -1.79 17.44 1.35
C GLN A 203 -0.93 18.16 2.38
N LEU A 204 0.40 18.24 2.17
CA LEU A 204 1.31 19.00 3.03
C LEU A 204 0.87 20.47 3.16
N LEU A 205 0.48 21.06 2.04
CA LEU A 205 0.02 22.45 1.95
C LEU A 205 -1.46 22.65 2.35
N GLN A 206 -2.17 21.57 2.71
CA GLN A 206 -3.61 21.58 3.01
C GLN A 206 -4.47 22.16 1.86
N GLU A 207 -3.99 22.07 0.63
CA GLU A 207 -4.66 22.50 -0.58
C GLU A 207 -5.67 21.42 -1.06
N TYR A 208 -6.76 21.24 -0.30
CA TYR A 208 -7.70 20.12 -0.48
C TYR A 208 -8.36 20.05 -1.87
N LYS A 209 -8.70 21.20 -2.46
CA LYS A 209 -9.24 21.28 -3.83
C LYS A 209 -8.30 20.62 -4.85
N TYR A 210 -7.00 20.88 -4.75
CA TYR A 210 -6.01 20.30 -5.65
C TYR A 210 -5.70 18.85 -5.29
N THR A 211 -5.71 18.49 -4.00
CA THR A 211 -5.64 17.09 -3.56
C THR A 211 -6.75 16.27 -4.21
N LEU A 212 -7.99 16.75 -4.19
CA LEU A 212 -9.14 16.08 -4.83
C LEU A 212 -8.93 15.91 -6.33
N LYS A 213 -8.49 16.97 -7.03
CA LYS A 213 -8.19 16.90 -8.48
C LYS A 213 -7.22 15.75 -8.81
N TYR A 214 -6.08 15.69 -8.11
CA TYR A 214 -5.04 14.71 -8.43
C TYR A 214 -5.37 13.31 -7.93
N ALA A 215 -6.09 13.16 -6.82
CA ALA A 215 -6.60 11.87 -6.36
C ALA A 215 -7.63 11.30 -7.35
N PHE A 216 -8.51 12.15 -7.89
CA PHE A 216 -9.45 11.76 -8.94
C PHE A 216 -8.70 11.32 -10.21
N GLN A 217 -7.72 12.11 -10.68
CA GLN A 217 -6.91 11.76 -11.85
C GLN A 217 -6.11 10.46 -11.67
N TRP A 218 -5.65 10.18 -10.45
CA TRP A 218 -5.03 8.90 -10.11
C TRP A 218 -6.02 7.75 -10.30
N VAL A 219 -7.20 7.79 -9.69
CA VAL A 219 -8.20 6.71 -9.80
C VAL A 219 -8.71 6.57 -11.24
N ASP A 220 -8.98 7.68 -11.91
CA ASP A 220 -9.41 7.73 -13.32
C ASP A 220 -8.35 7.15 -14.28
N LEU A 221 -7.05 7.30 -13.98
CA LEU A 221 -5.97 6.66 -14.75
C LEU A 221 -6.12 5.14 -14.79
N PHE A 222 -6.54 4.51 -13.69
CA PHE A 222 -6.82 3.07 -13.64
C PHE A 222 -8.09 2.69 -14.39
N HIS A 223 -9.16 3.49 -14.29
CA HIS A 223 -10.39 3.19 -15.04
C HIS A 223 -10.21 3.33 -16.56
N LYS A 224 -9.29 4.19 -17.00
CA LYS A 224 -8.88 4.30 -18.41
C LYS A 224 -7.96 3.18 -18.89
N ASN A 225 -7.34 2.44 -17.97
CA ASN A 225 -6.37 1.37 -18.23
C ASN A 225 -6.69 0.16 -17.31
N PRO A 226 -7.83 -0.53 -17.50
CA PRO A 226 -8.35 -1.53 -16.55
C PRO A 226 -7.39 -2.69 -16.26
N GLU A 227 -6.56 -3.08 -17.23
CA GLU A 227 -5.50 -4.07 -17.08
C GLU A 227 -4.51 -3.71 -15.95
N MET A 228 -4.29 -2.40 -15.74
CA MET A 228 -3.43 -1.92 -14.67
C MET A 228 -4.03 -2.10 -13.28
N ILE A 229 -5.36 -2.25 -13.15
CA ILE A 229 -6.00 -2.60 -11.88
C ILE A 229 -5.56 -3.99 -11.44
N VAL A 230 -5.50 -4.94 -12.38
CA VAL A 230 -5.08 -6.32 -12.13
C VAL A 230 -3.57 -6.39 -11.90
N SER A 231 -2.78 -5.62 -12.66
CA SER A 231 -1.32 -5.60 -12.51
C SER A 231 -0.86 -4.89 -11.23
N HIS A 232 -1.51 -3.78 -10.86
CA HIS A 232 -1.11 -2.92 -9.75
C HIS A 232 -2.24 -2.65 -8.73
N PRO A 233 -2.86 -3.69 -8.15
CA PRO A 233 -4.05 -3.56 -7.31
C PRO A 233 -3.82 -2.76 -6.04
N VAL A 234 -2.60 -2.81 -5.47
CA VAL A 234 -2.22 -2.00 -4.30
C VAL A 234 -2.30 -0.51 -4.61
N TRP A 235 -1.80 -0.08 -5.78
CA TRP A 235 -1.84 1.32 -6.19
C TRP A 235 -3.25 1.80 -6.50
N TYR A 236 -4.09 0.93 -7.05
CA TYR A 236 -5.52 1.22 -7.24
C TYR A 236 -6.24 1.42 -5.91
N ILE A 237 -6.05 0.51 -4.94
CA ILE A 237 -6.68 0.63 -3.62
C ILE A 237 -6.21 1.91 -2.92
N LYS A 238 -4.90 2.17 -2.89
CA LYS A 238 -4.35 3.39 -2.26
C LYS A 238 -4.89 4.67 -2.90
N GLY A 239 -4.98 4.73 -4.24
CA GLY A 239 -5.59 5.86 -4.94
C GLY A 239 -7.02 6.12 -4.49
N ASN A 240 -7.83 5.05 -4.39
CA ASN A 240 -9.19 5.12 -3.85
C ASN A 240 -9.22 5.51 -2.38
N THR A 241 -8.31 5.01 -1.53
CA THR A 241 -8.20 5.44 -0.13
C THR A 241 -8.03 6.95 -0.02
N TYR A 242 -7.16 7.55 -0.84
CA TYR A 242 -6.97 9.01 -0.86
C TYR A 242 -8.18 9.74 -1.42
N LEU A 243 -8.75 9.28 -2.53
CA LEU A 243 -9.92 9.89 -3.15
C LEU A 243 -11.12 9.90 -2.20
N LEU A 244 -11.43 8.78 -1.57
CA LEU A 244 -12.54 8.66 -0.62
C LEU A 244 -12.30 9.49 0.64
N LYS A 245 -11.05 9.53 1.15
CA LYS A 245 -10.69 10.40 2.28
C LYS A 245 -10.89 11.88 1.95
N ILE A 246 -10.43 12.35 0.80
CA ILE A 246 -10.55 13.77 0.45
C ILE A 246 -11.99 14.16 0.06
N LEU A 247 -12.75 13.23 -0.54
CA LEU A 247 -14.18 13.43 -0.78
C LEU A 247 -14.98 13.53 0.53
N PHE A 248 -14.59 12.80 1.57
CA PHE A 248 -15.17 12.97 2.90
C PHE A 248 -14.85 14.36 3.50
N LEU A 249 -13.62 14.85 3.36
CA LEU A 249 -13.19 16.12 3.97
C LEU A 249 -13.67 17.37 3.22
N TYR A 250 -13.78 17.30 1.89
CA TYR A 250 -13.99 18.48 1.04
C TYR A 250 -15.00 18.23 -0.11
N GLY A 251 -15.40 16.98 -0.33
CA GLY A 251 -16.23 16.60 -1.45
C GLY A 251 -17.73 16.62 -1.17
N ASN A 252 -18.48 16.22 -2.19
CA ASN A 252 -19.93 16.03 -2.12
C ASN A 252 -20.24 14.56 -1.76
N ILE A 253 -21.22 14.34 -0.88
CA ILE A 253 -21.63 13.00 -0.42
C ILE A 253 -22.07 12.08 -1.56
N ASP A 254 -22.78 12.56 -2.56
CA ASP A 254 -23.23 11.76 -3.71
C ASP A 254 -22.04 11.23 -4.51
N ILE A 255 -21.01 12.08 -4.69
CA ILE A 255 -19.76 11.69 -5.36
C ILE A 255 -19.01 10.67 -4.49
N LEU A 256 -18.94 10.88 -3.17
CA LEU A 256 -18.32 9.94 -2.25
C LEU A 256 -18.98 8.56 -2.32
N GLU A 257 -20.31 8.49 -2.25
CA GLU A 257 -21.06 7.24 -2.31
C GLU A 257 -20.92 6.55 -3.67
N ASN A 258 -20.94 7.31 -4.77
CA ASN A 258 -20.74 6.76 -6.10
C ASN A 258 -19.32 6.19 -6.28
N SER A 259 -18.28 6.94 -5.89
CA SER A 259 -16.89 6.45 -5.93
C SER A 259 -16.70 5.25 -5.01
N PHE A 260 -17.34 5.23 -3.83
CA PHE A 260 -17.27 4.09 -2.92
C PHE A 260 -17.95 2.85 -3.50
N ARG A 261 -19.10 3.01 -4.17
CA ARG A 261 -19.77 1.92 -4.89
C ARG A 261 -18.89 1.34 -6.00
N GLN A 262 -18.33 2.20 -6.86
CA GLN A 262 -17.44 1.77 -7.95
C GLN A 262 -16.20 1.04 -7.43
N PHE A 263 -15.59 1.55 -6.34
CA PHE A 263 -14.50 0.86 -5.65
C PHE A 263 -14.93 -0.55 -5.20
N ASN A 264 -16.08 -0.66 -4.53
CA ASN A 264 -16.61 -1.92 -4.02
C ASN A 264 -16.94 -2.94 -5.12
N GLU A 265 -17.54 -2.49 -6.22
CA GLU A 265 -17.81 -3.32 -7.40
C GLU A 265 -16.50 -3.84 -8.01
N THR A 266 -15.47 -3.00 -8.08
CA THR A 266 -14.18 -3.36 -8.66
C THR A 266 -13.46 -4.40 -7.81
N VAL A 267 -13.34 -4.19 -6.50
CA VAL A 267 -12.59 -5.10 -5.60
C VAL A 267 -13.31 -6.42 -5.31
N ARG A 268 -14.63 -6.48 -5.56
CA ARG A 268 -15.44 -7.70 -5.48
C ARG A 268 -15.55 -8.44 -6.82
N SER A 269 -15.06 -7.86 -7.91
CA SER A 269 -15.07 -8.51 -9.21
C SER A 269 -14.20 -9.78 -9.20
N SER A 270 -14.59 -10.77 -10.00
CA SER A 270 -13.84 -12.03 -10.13
C SER A 270 -12.44 -11.85 -10.72
N SER A 271 -12.21 -10.75 -11.45
CA SER A 271 -10.91 -10.37 -12.01
C SER A 271 -9.96 -9.72 -11.00
N PHE A 272 -10.45 -9.29 -9.83
CA PHE A 272 -9.61 -8.63 -8.84
C PHE A 272 -8.81 -9.64 -8.03
N ALA A 273 -7.50 -9.44 -7.97
CA ALA A 273 -6.59 -10.34 -7.28
C ALA A 273 -6.96 -10.51 -5.79
N GLN A 274 -6.96 -11.75 -5.32
CA GLN A 274 -7.26 -12.11 -3.94
C GLN A 274 -5.98 -12.56 -3.24
N ASN A 275 -5.43 -11.72 -2.37
CA ASN A 275 -4.35 -12.10 -1.48
C ASN A 275 -4.46 -11.36 -0.14
N GLU A 276 -3.78 -11.87 0.90
CA GLU A 276 -3.88 -11.36 2.27
C GLU A 276 -3.59 -9.86 2.37
N ASN A 277 -2.56 -9.36 1.69
CA ASN A 277 -2.19 -7.95 1.71
C ASN A 277 -3.31 -7.07 1.10
N LEU A 278 -3.90 -7.50 -0.02
CA LEU A 278 -5.02 -6.77 -0.63
C LEU A 278 -6.25 -6.80 0.28
N GLN A 279 -6.53 -7.91 0.96
CA GLN A 279 -7.65 -7.99 1.91
C GLN A 279 -7.50 -6.98 3.04
N SER A 280 -6.30 -6.86 3.62
CA SER A 280 -6.02 -5.85 4.65
C SER A 280 -6.27 -4.43 4.14
N LEU A 281 -5.80 -4.11 2.93
CA LEU A 281 -5.99 -2.77 2.34
C LEU A 281 -7.44 -2.47 1.98
N ILE A 282 -8.17 -3.45 1.46
CA ILE A 282 -9.60 -3.35 1.17
C ILE A 282 -10.38 -3.15 2.46
N PHE A 283 -10.10 -3.95 3.50
CA PHE A 283 -10.72 -3.83 4.82
C PHE A 283 -10.58 -2.41 5.37
N LEU A 284 -9.35 -1.88 5.40
CA LEU A 284 -9.08 -0.53 5.89
C LEU A 284 -9.82 0.52 5.08
N THR A 285 -9.76 0.45 3.74
CA THR A 285 -10.40 1.43 2.86
C THR A 285 -11.92 1.38 3.00
N TYR A 286 -12.49 0.18 3.06
CA TYR A 286 -13.93 -0.06 3.15
C TYR A 286 -14.52 0.52 4.43
N TYR A 287 -14.01 0.10 5.59
CA TYR A 287 -14.61 0.50 6.87
C TYR A 287 -14.31 1.95 7.23
N ASN A 288 -13.14 2.49 6.85
CA ASN A 288 -12.92 3.93 7.00
C ASN A 288 -13.94 4.73 6.19
N THR A 289 -14.19 4.35 4.93
CA THR A 289 -15.12 5.08 4.06
C THR A 289 -16.57 4.90 4.51
N LEU A 290 -16.97 3.68 4.89
CA LEU A 290 -18.33 3.41 5.34
C LEU A 290 -18.67 4.18 6.62
N MET A 291 -17.75 4.22 7.60
CA MET A 291 -17.94 5.05 8.79
C MET A 291 -17.99 6.54 8.45
N ASN A 292 -17.14 7.01 7.53
CA ASN A 292 -17.17 8.40 7.05
C ASN A 292 -18.53 8.77 6.44
N ILE A 293 -19.14 7.88 5.65
CA ILE A 293 -20.47 8.10 5.07
C ILE A 293 -21.52 8.22 6.18
N HIS A 294 -21.51 7.33 7.17
CA HIS A 294 -22.42 7.44 8.31
C HIS A 294 -22.24 8.74 9.10
N PHE A 295 -21.00 9.23 9.26
CA PHE A 295 -20.74 10.52 9.90
C PHE A 295 -21.35 11.69 9.11
N VAL A 296 -21.16 11.71 7.79
CA VAL A 296 -21.73 12.79 6.94
C VAL A 296 -23.25 12.76 6.96
N LYS A 297 -23.87 11.57 7.03
CA LYS A 297 -25.33 11.41 7.08
C LYS A 297 -25.93 11.56 8.49
N GLY A 298 -25.10 11.66 9.53
CA GLY A 298 -25.57 11.68 10.93
C GLY A 298 -26.16 10.35 11.39
N GLU A 299 -25.86 9.24 10.73
CA GLU A 299 -26.43 7.91 10.96
C GLU A 299 -25.67 7.12 12.05
N PHE A 300 -25.43 7.75 13.19
CA PHE A 300 -24.55 7.19 14.22
C PHE A 300 -25.02 5.85 14.77
N PHE A 301 -26.32 5.72 15.09
CA PHE A 301 -26.87 4.49 15.63
C PHE A 301 -26.72 3.31 14.66
N SER A 302 -27.04 3.53 13.38
CA SER A 302 -26.86 2.51 12.32
C SER A 302 -25.39 2.15 12.14
N GLY A 303 -24.50 3.14 12.11
CA GLY A 303 -23.06 2.92 12.02
C GLY A 303 -22.48 2.14 13.20
N SER A 304 -22.99 2.37 14.42
CA SER A 304 -22.53 1.65 15.62
C SER A 304 -22.79 0.14 15.57
N LYS A 305 -23.80 -0.30 14.80
CA LYS A 305 -24.13 -1.72 14.62
C LYS A 305 -23.07 -2.47 13.79
N LEU A 306 -22.21 -1.76 13.06
CA LEU A 306 -21.13 -2.37 12.28
C LEU A 306 -19.96 -2.81 13.15
N ILE A 307 -19.81 -2.22 14.34
CA ILE A 307 -18.61 -2.35 15.18
C ILE A 307 -18.27 -3.80 15.53
N PRO A 308 -19.22 -4.67 15.93
CA PRO A 308 -18.91 -6.08 16.21
C PRO A 308 -18.31 -6.83 15.00
N GLU A 309 -18.79 -6.54 13.79
CA GLU A 309 -18.22 -7.13 12.56
C GLU A 309 -16.79 -6.63 12.31
N ILE A 310 -16.56 -5.33 12.55
CA ILE A 310 -15.24 -4.72 12.36
C ILE A 310 -14.24 -5.33 13.35
N GLU A 311 -14.59 -5.48 14.63
CA GLU A 311 -13.71 -6.09 15.63
C GLU A 311 -13.31 -7.53 15.27
N LEU A 312 -14.28 -8.34 14.83
CA LEU A 312 -13.99 -9.71 14.39
C LEU A 312 -12.99 -9.74 13.22
N LYS A 313 -13.11 -8.80 12.28
CA LYS A 313 -12.19 -8.68 11.14
C LYS A 313 -10.84 -8.09 11.54
N MET A 314 -10.81 -7.14 12.48
CA MET A 314 -9.56 -6.59 13.04
C MET A 314 -8.73 -7.69 13.68
N GLU A 315 -9.35 -8.57 14.47
CA GLU A 315 -8.64 -9.67 15.13
C GLU A 315 -8.03 -10.65 14.12
N LYS A 316 -8.77 -11.01 13.07
CA LYS A 316 -8.25 -11.86 11.98
C LYS A 316 -7.09 -11.22 11.20
N LEU A 317 -7.01 -9.90 11.17
CA LEU A 317 -6.02 -9.14 10.41
C LEU A 317 -4.95 -8.50 11.31
N ARG A 318 -4.92 -8.85 12.60
CA ARG A 318 -4.09 -8.19 13.61
C ARG A 318 -2.60 -8.25 13.27
N ASP A 319 -2.11 -9.40 12.80
CA ASP A 319 -0.71 -9.58 12.43
C ASP A 319 -0.33 -8.99 11.06
N LYS A 320 -1.31 -8.46 10.32
CA LYS A 320 -1.15 -7.99 8.93
C LYS A 320 -1.31 -6.48 8.78
N ILE A 321 -1.81 -5.81 9.81
CA ILE A 321 -2.12 -4.38 9.80
C ILE A 321 -1.36 -3.72 10.93
N ASP A 322 -0.69 -2.61 10.61
CA ASP A 322 -0.01 -1.79 11.60
C ASP A 322 -0.99 -1.23 12.65
N GLU A 323 -0.57 -1.22 13.92
CA GLU A 323 -1.40 -0.82 15.06
C GLU A 323 -1.99 0.59 14.89
N HIS A 324 -1.27 1.51 14.24
CA HIS A 324 -1.76 2.87 13.97
C HIS A 324 -3.07 2.89 13.18
N HIS A 325 -3.25 1.99 12.23
CA HIS A 325 -4.50 1.91 11.48
C HIS A 325 -5.67 1.46 12.36
N PHE A 326 -5.44 0.58 13.33
CA PHE A 326 -6.46 0.20 14.30
C PHE A 326 -6.80 1.34 15.26
N MET A 327 -5.81 2.14 15.68
CA MET A 327 -6.08 3.33 16.51
C MET A 327 -7.02 4.32 15.80
N ILE A 328 -6.85 4.55 14.49
CA ILE A 328 -7.76 5.39 13.70
C ILE A 328 -9.18 4.78 13.66
N LEU A 329 -9.30 3.46 13.50
CA LEU A 329 -10.60 2.79 13.53
C LEU A 329 -11.24 2.90 14.91
N TYR A 330 -10.51 2.71 16.00
CA TYR A 330 -11.02 2.87 17.36
C TYR A 330 -11.54 4.28 17.62
N LEU A 331 -10.85 5.32 17.13
CA LEU A 331 -11.33 6.69 17.29
C LEU A 331 -12.65 6.90 16.56
N LYS A 332 -12.79 6.33 15.36
CA LYS A 332 -14.05 6.38 14.59
C LYS A 332 -15.17 5.60 15.28
N MET A 333 -14.87 4.43 15.84
CA MET A 333 -15.83 3.65 16.61
C MET A 333 -16.31 4.41 17.85
N ALA A 334 -15.37 5.02 18.59
CA ALA A 334 -15.69 5.87 19.73
C ALA A 334 -16.60 7.03 19.33
N ALA A 335 -16.26 7.75 18.25
CA ALA A 335 -17.09 8.84 17.73
C ALA A 335 -18.49 8.37 17.29
N MET A 336 -18.59 7.16 16.74
CA MET A 336 -19.87 6.55 16.37
C MET A 336 -20.75 6.25 17.60
N PHE A 337 -20.15 5.73 18.67
CA PHE A 337 -20.84 5.51 19.94
C PHE A 337 -21.25 6.83 20.61
N PHE A 338 -20.37 7.83 20.61
CA PHE A 338 -20.66 9.17 21.12
C PHE A 338 -21.90 9.76 20.42
N GLY A 339 -21.92 9.77 19.08
CA GLY A 339 -23.07 10.26 18.32
C GLY A 339 -24.34 9.43 18.51
N SER A 340 -24.22 8.19 18.99
CA SER A 340 -25.33 7.31 19.38
C SER A 340 -25.76 7.48 20.84
N LYS A 341 -25.20 8.45 21.57
CA LYS A 341 -25.40 8.68 23.02
C LYS A 341 -24.98 7.49 23.90
N LYS A 342 -24.09 6.66 23.39
CA LYS A 342 -23.47 5.52 24.09
C LYS A 342 -22.12 5.95 24.64
N PHE A 343 -22.18 6.83 25.63
CA PHE A 343 -21.00 7.56 26.11
C PHE A 343 -19.99 6.65 26.81
N GLU A 344 -20.46 5.64 27.55
CA GLU A 344 -19.59 4.67 28.21
C GLU A 344 -18.77 3.88 27.17
N GLU A 345 -19.42 3.34 26.14
CA GLU A 345 -18.72 2.66 25.05
C GLU A 345 -17.77 3.62 24.32
N SER A 346 -18.16 4.88 24.09
CA SER A 346 -17.28 5.89 23.49
C SER A 346 -15.97 6.06 24.29
N VAL A 347 -16.06 6.14 25.63
CA VAL A 347 -14.89 6.22 26.51
C VAL A 347 -14.06 4.95 26.43
N GLN A 348 -14.70 3.77 26.51
CA GLN A 348 -14.00 2.48 26.43
C GLN A 348 -13.17 2.31 25.15
N TYR A 349 -13.73 2.67 23.98
CA TYR A 349 -12.97 2.60 22.72
C TYR A 349 -11.88 3.68 22.62
N SER A 350 -12.09 4.85 23.23
CA SER A 350 -11.07 5.90 23.28
C SER A 350 -9.88 5.51 24.16
N LEU A 351 -10.14 4.80 25.27
CA LEU A 351 -9.08 4.30 26.16
C LEU A 351 -8.17 3.29 25.47
N LYS A 352 -8.68 2.48 24.53
CA LYS A 352 -7.85 1.58 23.69
C LYS A 352 -6.73 2.31 22.94
N ILE A 353 -6.89 3.61 22.67
CA ILE A 353 -5.87 4.46 22.02
C ILE A 353 -4.91 5.04 23.06
N ILE A 354 -5.42 5.57 24.18
CA ILE A 354 -4.60 6.19 25.23
C ILE A 354 -3.69 5.16 25.90
N GLU A 355 -4.17 3.93 26.06
CA GLU A 355 -3.46 2.83 26.71
C GLU A 355 -2.58 2.02 25.75
N SER A 356 -2.56 2.37 24.46
CA SER A 356 -1.66 1.73 23.50
C SER A 356 -0.21 1.93 23.92
N LYS A 357 0.59 0.87 23.81
CA LYS A 357 2.03 0.88 24.13
C LYS A 357 2.88 1.47 23.00
N GLY A 358 2.27 1.72 21.83
CA GLY A 358 2.94 2.26 20.65
C GLY A 358 3.09 3.78 20.65
N ASN A 359 3.85 4.30 19.69
CA ASN A 359 3.91 5.74 19.43
C ASN A 359 2.60 6.19 18.77
N VAL A 360 1.74 6.84 19.53
CA VAL A 360 0.50 7.45 19.02
C VAL A 360 0.79 8.87 18.55
N GLN A 361 0.30 9.23 17.35
CA GLN A 361 0.42 10.60 16.85
C GLN A 361 -0.23 11.61 17.80
N GLU A 362 0.41 12.75 18.02
CA GLU A 362 -0.03 13.76 18.99
C GLU A 362 -1.44 14.30 18.68
N ASP A 363 -1.73 14.57 17.41
CA ASP A 363 -3.06 15.00 16.95
C ASP A 363 -4.14 13.94 17.26
N LEU A 364 -3.81 12.66 17.08
CA LEU A 364 -4.72 11.56 17.36
C LEU A 364 -5.03 11.47 18.87
N LEU A 365 -4.00 11.62 19.72
CA LEU A 365 -4.18 11.67 21.17
C LEU A 365 -5.00 12.89 21.59
N PHE A 366 -4.75 14.06 20.99
CA PHE A 366 -5.49 15.27 21.27
C PHE A 366 -6.99 15.10 20.97
N HIS A 367 -7.34 14.63 19.77
CA HIS A 367 -8.73 14.38 19.41
C HIS A 367 -9.39 13.29 20.26
N THR A 368 -8.65 12.25 20.63
CA THR A 368 -9.14 11.18 21.53
C THR A 368 -9.47 11.73 22.91
N ARG A 369 -8.61 12.60 23.48
CA ARG A 369 -8.85 13.23 24.79
C ARG A 369 -10.05 14.16 24.77
N ILE A 370 -10.23 14.94 23.71
CA ILE A 370 -11.42 15.79 23.54
C ILE A 370 -12.68 14.93 23.49
N LEU A 371 -12.66 13.80 22.77
CA LEU A 371 -13.81 12.91 22.69
C LEU A 371 -14.18 12.30 24.05
N ILE A 372 -13.19 11.86 24.84
CA ILE A 372 -13.42 11.38 26.21
C ILE A 372 -14.01 12.48 27.08
N PHE A 373 -13.47 13.70 26.98
CA PHE A 373 -13.96 14.84 27.73
C PHE A 373 -15.44 15.13 27.45
N MET A 374 -15.81 15.18 26.16
CA MET A 374 -17.22 15.36 25.76
C MET A 374 -18.09 14.19 26.25
N ALA A 375 -17.62 12.95 26.13
CA ALA A 375 -18.38 11.78 26.54
C ALA A 375 -18.63 11.73 28.06
N LYS A 376 -17.61 12.04 28.88
CA LYS A 376 -17.76 12.08 30.35
C LYS A 376 -18.72 13.19 30.80
N TYR A 377 -18.60 14.37 30.18
CA TYR A 377 -19.48 15.49 30.48
C TYR A 377 -20.95 15.16 30.18
N GLU A 378 -21.22 14.59 29.01
CA GLU A 378 -22.59 14.24 28.58
C GLU A 378 -23.17 13.04 29.34
N SER A 379 -22.33 12.16 29.91
CA SER A 379 -22.80 11.04 30.73
C SER A 379 -23.05 11.40 32.20
N GLY A 380 -22.61 12.58 32.65
CA GLY A 380 -22.64 12.97 34.06
C GLY A 380 -21.70 12.14 34.95
N ASN A 381 -20.73 11.44 34.35
CA ASN A 381 -19.74 10.65 35.06
C ASN A 381 -18.54 11.53 35.44
N ASP A 382 -18.68 12.21 36.58
CA ASP A 382 -17.79 13.30 36.99
C ASP A 382 -16.69 12.87 37.98
N GLU A 383 -16.66 11.61 38.42
CA GLU A 383 -15.79 11.15 39.53
C GLU A 383 -14.30 11.48 39.33
N ASP A 384 -13.80 11.32 38.10
CA ASP A 384 -12.40 11.63 37.73
C ASP A 384 -12.27 12.78 36.73
N TYR A 385 -13.31 13.60 36.58
CA TYR A 385 -13.39 14.58 35.49
C TYR A 385 -12.33 15.68 35.62
N ASP A 386 -12.17 16.25 36.81
CA ASP A 386 -11.20 17.31 37.09
C ASP A 386 -9.76 16.85 36.89
N ASP A 387 -9.45 15.60 37.26
CA ASP A 387 -8.12 15.05 37.11
C ASP A 387 -7.80 14.72 35.64
N PHE A 388 -8.79 14.26 34.88
CA PHE A 388 -8.66 14.09 33.43
C PHE A 388 -8.46 15.43 32.71
N ILE A 389 -9.17 16.50 33.12
CA ILE A 389 -8.96 17.86 32.60
C ILE A 389 -7.52 18.31 32.86
N LYS A 390 -7.04 18.21 34.11
CA LYS A 390 -5.67 18.61 34.46
C LYS A 390 -4.63 17.85 33.63
N ALA A 391 -4.82 16.53 33.48
CA ALA A 391 -3.94 15.70 32.66
C ALA A 391 -3.94 16.11 31.18
N THR A 392 -5.12 16.42 30.63
CA THR A 392 -5.27 16.88 29.24
C THR A 392 -4.68 18.27 29.02
N LEU A 393 -4.91 19.22 29.93
CA LEU A 393 -4.28 20.56 29.87
C LEU A 393 -2.75 20.48 29.97
N LYS A 394 -2.22 19.58 30.80
CA LYS A 394 -0.78 19.34 30.90
C LYS A 394 -0.21 18.78 29.60
N PHE A 395 -0.95 17.89 28.93
CA PHE A 395 -0.59 17.36 27.61
C PHE A 395 -0.57 18.46 26.54
N VAL A 396 -1.64 19.25 26.43
CA VAL A 396 -1.72 20.36 25.45
C VAL A 396 -0.60 21.38 25.64
N LYS A 397 -0.36 21.83 26.88
CA LYS A 397 0.72 22.78 27.19
C LYS A 397 2.13 22.24 26.90
N LYS A 398 2.31 20.92 26.93
CA LYS A 398 3.58 20.28 26.56
C LYS A 398 3.78 20.35 25.04
N ASN A 399 2.71 20.14 24.27
CA ASN A 399 2.76 20.15 22.81
C ASN A 399 2.85 21.57 22.23
N GLU A 400 2.21 22.58 22.84
CA GLU A 400 2.38 24.00 22.45
C GLU A 400 3.82 24.49 22.63
N LYS A 401 4.58 23.92 23.56
CA LYS A 401 6.00 24.25 23.77
C LYS A 401 6.96 23.50 22.84
N ALA A 402 6.47 22.51 22.11
CA ALA A 402 7.25 21.66 21.22
C ALA A 402 6.98 21.95 19.73
N GLY A 403 6.06 22.87 19.42
CA GLY A 403 5.46 23.06 18.10
C GLY A 403 5.90 24.29 17.35
#